data_AF-A7HB35-F1
#
_entry.id   AF-A7HB35-F1
#
_cell.length_a   1.000
_cell.length_b   1.000
_cell.length_c   1.000
_cell.angle_alpha   90.00
_cell.angle_beta   90.00
_cell.angle_gamma   90.00
#
_symmetry.space_group_name_H-M   'P 1'
#
loop_
_entity.id
_entity.type
_entity.pdbx_description
1 polymer ?
#
loop_
_entity_poly.entity_id
_entity_poly.type
_entity_poly.pdbx_seq_one_letter_code
_entity_poly.pdbx_strand_id
1 'polypeptide(L)'
;MGGEDHKTGHERHARARFSALEAWARHLAPDAPVAHRWSGQIVESADGLPFIGRSPGADRVFTATGFSGNGITFGSLAGELLAQEVLGAPSPFASLYEAGRVRPLAQARRFLAENADVAAALARDRLSRGDVASIDDVPAGEGRLVRSGGRMLAVSRDLSGALRIRSAVCRHLGCHVQWNDAEGSWDCPCHGSRYDAAGAVLNGPTTRPLEEEEAPGARAADEGPPA
;
A
#
# COMPACT_ATOMS: atom_id res chain seq x y z
N MET A 1 -3.63 -6.41 20.07
CA MET A 1 -3.98 -4.98 20.24
C MET A 1 -3.48 -4.23 19.03
N GLY A 2 -4.14 -3.14 18.62
CA GLY A 2 -3.76 -2.30 17.48
C GLY A 2 -3.94 -0.82 17.81
N GLY A 3 -3.49 0.08 16.91
CA GLY A 3 -3.62 1.53 17.12
C GLY A 3 -2.39 2.37 16.77
N GLU A 4 -1.30 1.76 16.32
CA GLU A 4 -0.13 2.47 15.78
C GLU A 4 -0.26 2.59 14.25
N ASP A 5 -1.35 3.22 13.81
CA ASP A 5 -1.72 3.31 12.40
C ASP A 5 -0.79 4.26 11.64
N HIS A 6 -0.53 3.93 10.38
CA HIS A 6 0.27 4.77 9.48
C HIS A 6 -0.24 4.66 8.04
N LYS A 7 0.04 5.70 7.24
CA LYS A 7 -0.27 5.69 5.82
C LYS A 7 0.68 4.76 5.06
N THR A 8 0.14 3.91 4.19
CA THR A 8 0.92 2.94 3.39
C THR A 8 2.04 3.63 2.61
N GLY A 9 3.28 3.17 2.76
CA GLY A 9 4.44 3.71 2.06
C GLY A 9 5.00 5.03 2.61
N HIS A 10 4.43 5.57 3.70
CA HIS A 10 4.93 6.81 4.34
C HIS A 10 5.82 6.54 5.55
N GLU A 11 5.70 5.37 6.17
CA GLU A 11 6.53 4.97 7.32
C GLU A 11 7.74 4.14 6.85
N ARG A 12 8.94 4.54 7.28
CA ARG A 12 10.20 3.85 6.95
C ARG A 12 10.58 2.81 7.99
N HIS A 13 10.07 2.95 9.21
CA HIS A 13 10.36 2.08 10.35
C HIS A 13 9.06 1.48 10.88
N ALA A 14 8.30 0.81 10.02
CA ALA A 14 7.00 0.23 10.36
C ALA A 14 7.15 -0.79 11.49
N ARG A 15 8.28 -1.50 11.56
CA ARG A 15 8.58 -2.44 12.64
C ARG A 15 8.62 -1.79 14.02
N ALA A 16 9.03 -0.52 14.13
CA ALA A 16 9.09 0.20 15.41
C ALA A 16 7.70 0.40 16.04
N ARG A 17 6.63 0.39 15.24
CA ARG A 17 5.25 0.50 15.69
C ARG A 17 4.84 -0.70 16.56
N PHE A 18 5.37 -1.89 16.26
CA PHE A 18 5.14 -3.05 17.13
C PHE A 18 5.74 -2.85 18.52
N SER A 19 6.90 -2.22 18.61
CA SER A 19 7.53 -1.91 19.90
C SER A 19 6.70 -0.89 20.70
N ALA A 20 6.13 0.12 20.04
CA ALA A 20 5.23 1.08 20.68
C ALA A 20 3.95 0.42 21.21
N LEU A 21 3.30 -0.42 20.39
CA LEU A 21 2.12 -1.20 20.81
C LEU A 21 2.44 -2.14 21.97
N GLU A 22 3.60 -2.81 21.93
CA GLU A 22 4.04 -3.69 23.00
C GLU A 22 4.31 -2.90 24.28
N ALA A 23 5.02 -1.77 24.21
CA ALA A 23 5.26 -0.92 25.37
C ALA A 23 3.95 -0.47 26.03
N TRP A 24 2.95 -0.08 25.24
CA TRP A 24 1.62 0.22 25.75
C TRP A 24 0.95 -1.02 26.36
N ALA A 25 1.02 -2.18 25.71
CA ALA A 25 0.48 -3.45 26.19
C ALA A 25 0.98 -3.87 27.57
N ARG A 26 2.26 -3.65 27.83
CA ARG A 26 2.88 -4.01 29.11
C ARG A 26 2.29 -3.24 30.30
N HIS A 27 1.66 -2.08 30.08
CA HIS A 27 0.95 -1.36 31.14
C HIS A 27 -0.33 -2.10 31.58
N LEU A 28 -0.97 -2.85 30.68
CA LEU A 28 -2.20 -3.59 30.96
C LEU A 28 -1.93 -5.04 31.37
N ALA A 29 -0.93 -5.66 30.76
CA ALA A 29 -0.55 -7.04 31.01
C ALA A 29 0.98 -7.20 30.95
N PRO A 30 1.70 -6.89 32.05
CA PRO A 30 3.17 -6.87 32.07
C PRO A 30 3.80 -8.19 31.63
N ASP A 31 3.24 -9.32 32.07
CA ASP A 31 3.84 -10.65 31.87
C ASP A 31 3.26 -11.42 30.67
N ALA A 32 2.30 -10.84 29.93
CA ALA A 32 1.68 -11.53 28.81
C ALA A 32 2.70 -11.72 27.65
N PRO A 33 2.87 -12.94 27.11
CA PRO A 33 3.79 -13.17 26.01
C PRO A 33 3.23 -12.62 24.69
N VAL A 34 4.11 -12.12 23.81
CA VAL A 34 3.74 -11.74 22.44
C VAL A 34 3.86 -12.97 21.54
N ALA A 35 2.71 -13.57 21.20
CA ALA A 35 2.66 -14.74 20.31
C ALA A 35 2.91 -14.37 18.84
N HIS A 36 2.33 -13.26 18.37
CA HIS A 36 2.36 -12.86 16.96
C HIS A 36 2.38 -11.33 16.81
N ARG A 37 2.90 -10.87 15.66
CA ARG A 37 2.88 -9.47 15.21
C ARG A 37 2.47 -9.46 13.74
N TRP A 38 1.56 -8.56 13.37
CA TRP A 38 1.12 -8.41 11.99
C TRP A 38 0.67 -6.96 11.75
N SER A 39 0.77 -6.54 10.50
CA SER A 39 0.20 -5.30 9.99
C SER A 39 -0.81 -5.65 8.91
N GLY A 40 -1.74 -4.74 8.63
CA GLY A 40 -2.75 -4.93 7.59
C GLY A 40 -3.19 -3.59 7.03
N GLN A 41 -3.64 -3.59 5.79
CA GLN A 41 -4.17 -2.37 5.17
C GLN A 41 -5.65 -2.21 5.45
N ILE A 42 -6.03 -0.96 5.75
CA ILE A 42 -7.42 -0.55 5.91
C ILE A 42 -7.76 0.41 4.78
N VAL A 43 -8.82 0.10 4.04
CA VAL A 43 -9.40 1.03 3.08
C VAL A 43 -10.37 1.95 3.83
N GLU A 44 -9.96 3.21 3.98
CA GLU A 44 -10.78 4.24 4.61
C GLU A 44 -11.64 4.97 3.58
N SER A 45 -12.90 5.20 3.93
CA SER A 45 -13.74 6.15 3.21
C SER A 45 -13.49 7.56 3.74
N ALA A 46 -13.81 8.56 2.92
CA ALA A 46 -13.57 9.95 3.29
C ALA A 46 -14.39 10.42 4.51
N ASP A 47 -15.58 9.86 4.72
CA ASP A 47 -16.49 10.18 5.82
C ASP A 47 -16.55 9.11 6.93
N GLY A 48 -15.72 8.06 6.83
CA GLY A 48 -15.63 6.96 7.81
C GLY A 48 -16.74 5.91 7.70
N LEU A 49 -17.76 6.12 6.87
CA LEU A 49 -18.81 5.13 6.61
C LEU A 49 -18.50 4.29 5.36
N PRO A 50 -18.84 3.00 5.30
CA PRO A 50 -18.64 2.21 4.08
C PRO A 50 -19.53 2.68 2.93
N PHE A 51 -19.06 2.49 1.70
CA PHE A 51 -19.85 2.63 0.47
C PHE A 51 -20.45 1.27 0.13
N ILE A 52 -21.77 1.16 0.23
CA ILE A 52 -22.55 -0.06 0.04
C ILE A 52 -23.72 0.26 -0.91
N GLY A 53 -23.87 -0.53 -1.97
CA GLY A 53 -24.99 -0.44 -2.90
C GLY A 53 -24.54 -0.46 -4.36
N ARG A 54 -25.46 -0.15 -5.27
CA ARG A 54 -25.15 -0.10 -6.71
C ARG A 54 -24.06 0.92 -7.05
N SER A 55 -23.10 0.49 -7.85
CA SER A 55 -22.01 1.34 -8.30
C SER A 55 -22.54 2.46 -9.20
N PRO A 56 -22.13 3.72 -8.99
CA PRO A 56 -22.57 4.83 -9.84
C PRO A 56 -22.29 4.57 -11.32
N GLY A 57 -23.30 4.76 -12.17
CA GLY A 57 -23.17 4.57 -13.62
C GLY A 57 -23.20 3.11 -14.09
N ALA A 58 -23.54 2.16 -13.23
CA ALA A 58 -23.68 0.74 -13.61
C ALA A 58 -25.01 0.13 -13.14
N ASP A 59 -25.62 -0.71 -13.99
CA ASP A 59 -26.92 -1.30 -13.70
C ASP A 59 -26.87 -2.62 -12.90
N ARG A 60 -25.75 -3.33 -12.98
CA ARG A 60 -25.62 -4.69 -12.40
C ARG A 60 -24.30 -4.89 -11.67
N VAL A 61 -23.69 -3.78 -11.24
CA VAL A 61 -22.46 -3.79 -10.45
C VAL A 61 -22.79 -3.18 -9.10
N PHE A 62 -22.39 -3.87 -8.04
CA PHE A 62 -22.61 -3.47 -6.67
C PHE A 62 -21.24 -3.36 -5.98
N THR A 63 -21.11 -2.36 -5.12
CA THR A 63 -19.89 -2.07 -4.37
C THR A 63 -20.16 -2.22 -2.88
N ALA A 64 -19.21 -2.82 -2.17
CA ALA A 64 -19.12 -2.77 -0.71
C ALA A 64 -17.64 -2.54 -0.34
N THR A 65 -17.27 -1.30 0.03
CA THR A 65 -15.88 -0.92 0.29
C THR A 65 -15.78 0.24 1.30
N GLY A 66 -14.56 0.65 1.64
CA GLY A 66 -14.34 1.80 2.53
C GLY A 66 -14.76 1.53 3.97
N PHE A 67 -14.64 0.28 4.43
CA PHE A 67 -15.09 -0.15 5.75
C PHE A 67 -14.34 0.48 6.93
N SER A 68 -13.24 1.20 6.68
CA SER A 68 -12.56 2.03 7.67
C SER A 68 -12.26 1.27 8.97
N GLY A 69 -11.73 0.05 8.84
CA GLY A 69 -11.33 -0.83 9.95
C GLY A 69 -12.46 -1.64 10.59
N ASN A 70 -13.71 -1.40 10.20
CA ASN A 70 -14.90 -1.98 10.82
C ASN A 70 -15.57 -3.04 9.92
N GLY A 71 -14.79 -3.71 9.07
CA GLY A 71 -15.29 -4.65 8.06
C GLY A 71 -16.04 -5.86 8.62
N ILE A 72 -15.69 -6.33 9.83
CA ILE A 72 -16.41 -7.44 10.48
C ILE A 72 -17.86 -7.04 10.79
N THR A 73 -18.06 -5.85 11.34
CA THR A 73 -19.38 -5.31 11.67
C THR A 73 -20.16 -4.98 10.40
N PHE A 74 -19.55 -4.21 9.50
CA PHE A 74 -20.22 -3.70 8.31
C PHE A 74 -20.36 -4.72 7.18
N GLY A 75 -19.62 -5.83 7.20
CA GLY A 75 -19.73 -6.88 6.19
C GLY A 75 -21.10 -7.56 6.20
N SER A 76 -21.63 -7.84 7.39
CA SER A 76 -22.98 -8.41 7.54
C SER A 76 -24.05 -7.43 7.05
N LEU A 77 -23.94 -6.16 7.45
CA LEU A 77 -24.83 -5.10 6.97
C LEU A 77 -24.74 -4.93 5.45
N ALA A 78 -23.54 -5.01 4.87
CA ALA A 78 -23.37 -4.93 3.43
C ALA A 78 -24.07 -6.08 2.70
N GLY A 79 -23.95 -7.31 3.20
CA GLY A 79 -24.67 -8.46 2.65
C GLY A 79 -26.19 -8.25 2.67
N GLU A 80 -26.74 -7.75 3.78
CA GLU A 80 -28.17 -7.47 3.91
C GLU A 80 -28.63 -6.38 2.93
N LEU A 81 -27.94 -5.23 2.90
CA LEU A 81 -28.28 -4.10 2.05
C LEU A 81 -28.20 -4.45 0.57
N LEU A 82 -27.15 -5.18 0.16
CA LEU A 82 -27.01 -5.60 -1.23
C LEU A 82 -28.09 -6.62 -1.62
N ALA A 83 -28.44 -7.56 -0.75
CA ALA A 83 -29.53 -8.49 -1.01
C ALA A 83 -30.87 -7.76 -1.13
N GLN A 84 -31.15 -6.81 -0.25
CA GLN A 84 -32.35 -5.96 -0.31
C GLN A 84 -32.40 -5.18 -1.63
N GLU A 85 -31.30 -4.56 -2.04
CA GLU A 85 -31.24 -3.80 -3.28
C GLU A 85 -31.43 -4.68 -4.52
N VAL A 86 -30.84 -5.89 -4.55
CA VAL A 86 -31.02 -6.86 -5.64
C VAL A 86 -32.47 -7.33 -5.74
N LEU A 87 -33.15 -7.53 -4.60
CA LEU A 87 -34.54 -7.98 -4.53
C LEU A 87 -35.56 -6.85 -4.66
N GLY A 88 -35.12 -5.58 -4.69
CA GLY A 88 -36.01 -4.41 -4.69
C GLY A 88 -36.74 -4.19 -3.36
N ALA A 89 -36.19 -4.69 -2.25
CA ALA A 89 -36.73 -4.52 -0.91
C ALA A 89 -36.25 -3.18 -0.29
N PRO A 90 -37.12 -2.44 0.43
CA PRO A 90 -36.74 -1.20 1.08
C PRO A 90 -35.81 -1.45 2.27
N SER A 91 -34.90 -0.52 2.54
CA SER A 91 -34.05 -0.53 3.73
C SER A 91 -33.97 0.85 4.37
N PRO A 92 -34.16 0.98 5.69
CA PRO A 92 -34.02 2.26 6.38
C PRO A 92 -32.56 2.77 6.39
N PHE A 93 -31.58 1.91 6.10
CA PHE A 93 -30.17 2.27 6.12
C PHE A 93 -29.58 2.55 4.73
N ALA A 94 -30.30 2.27 3.64
CA ALA A 94 -29.76 2.35 2.28
C ALA A 94 -29.12 3.72 1.99
N SER A 95 -29.85 4.81 2.27
CA SER A 95 -29.39 6.18 1.97
C SER A 95 -28.15 6.61 2.75
N LEU A 96 -27.91 6.02 3.92
CA LEU A 96 -26.74 6.33 4.73
C LEU A 96 -25.46 5.76 4.11
N TYR A 97 -25.56 4.57 3.51
CA TYR A 97 -24.41 3.82 2.99
C TYR A 97 -24.27 3.86 1.47
N GLU A 98 -25.22 4.48 0.75
CA GLU A 98 -25.24 4.62 -0.70
C GLU A 98 -23.83 4.75 -1.31
N ALA A 99 -23.49 3.84 -2.23
CA ALA A 99 -22.18 3.82 -2.88
C ALA A 99 -21.92 5.09 -3.72
N GLY A 100 -22.98 5.75 -4.20
CA GLY A 100 -22.90 7.01 -4.94
C GLY A 100 -22.98 8.27 -4.08
N ARG A 101 -23.00 8.16 -2.75
CA ARG A 101 -23.15 9.35 -1.90
C ARG A 101 -21.96 10.28 -2.08
N VAL A 102 -22.24 11.57 -2.26
CA VAL A 102 -21.24 12.62 -2.30
C VAL A 102 -21.46 13.56 -1.13
N ARG A 103 -20.49 13.67 -0.22
CA ARG A 103 -20.44 14.69 0.85
C ARG A 103 -19.36 15.73 0.51
N PRO A 104 -19.68 16.82 -0.21
CA PRO A 104 -18.69 17.69 -0.84
C PRO A 104 -17.70 18.32 0.16
N LEU A 105 -18.17 18.78 1.31
CA LEU A 105 -17.34 19.46 2.32
C LEU A 105 -16.38 18.51 3.07
N ALA A 106 -16.83 17.31 3.41
CA ALA A 106 -16.00 16.30 4.09
C ALA A 106 -14.98 15.69 3.13
N GLN A 107 -15.37 15.47 1.87
CA GLN A 107 -14.51 14.85 0.86
C GLN A 107 -13.48 15.83 0.29
N ALA A 108 -13.82 17.11 0.08
CA ALA A 108 -12.91 18.05 -0.58
C ALA A 108 -11.61 18.30 0.20
N ARG A 109 -11.69 18.49 1.54
CA ARG A 109 -10.50 18.72 2.36
C ARG A 109 -9.57 17.51 2.38
N ARG A 110 -10.12 16.32 2.61
CA ARG A 110 -9.34 15.07 2.65
C ARG A 110 -8.78 14.77 1.26
N PHE A 111 -9.58 14.90 0.20
CA PHE A 111 -9.12 14.72 -1.18
C PHE A 111 -7.96 15.66 -1.55
N LEU A 112 -8.03 16.95 -1.17
CA LEU A 112 -6.93 17.88 -1.40
C LEU A 112 -5.67 17.49 -0.63
N ALA A 113 -5.79 17.08 0.64
CA ALA A 113 -4.65 16.61 1.44
C ALA A 113 -4.02 15.34 0.83
N GLU A 114 -4.83 14.36 0.45
CA GLU A 114 -4.36 13.12 -0.19
C GLU A 114 -3.60 13.41 -1.49
N ASN A 115 -4.11 14.32 -2.33
CA ASN A 115 -3.44 14.69 -3.58
C ASN A 115 -2.20 15.56 -3.38
N ALA A 116 -2.15 16.37 -2.31
CA ALA A 116 -0.94 17.12 -1.97
C ALA A 116 0.22 16.18 -1.61
N ASP A 117 -0.06 15.10 -0.88
CA ASP A 117 0.94 14.08 -0.56
C ASP A 117 1.49 13.40 -1.81
N VAL A 118 0.64 13.14 -2.81
CA VAL A 118 1.05 12.59 -4.11
C VAL A 118 2.02 13.53 -4.82
N ALA A 119 1.68 14.81 -4.91
CA ALA A 119 2.54 15.81 -5.54
C ALA A 119 3.89 15.92 -4.81
N ALA A 120 3.86 15.92 -3.47
CA ALA A 120 5.06 15.98 -2.66
C ALA A 120 5.93 14.71 -2.81
N ALA A 121 5.34 13.52 -2.85
CA ALA A 121 6.04 12.27 -3.10
C ALA A 121 6.71 12.28 -4.48
N LEU A 122 5.97 12.61 -5.54
CA LEU A 122 6.51 12.72 -6.91
C LEU A 122 7.66 13.72 -7.04
N ALA A 123 7.62 14.82 -6.29
CA ALA A 123 8.69 15.82 -6.27
C ALA A 123 9.93 15.30 -5.51
N ARG A 124 9.73 14.72 -4.31
CA ARG A 124 10.82 14.12 -3.52
C ARG A 124 11.52 13.00 -4.29
N ASP A 125 10.76 12.16 -4.96
CA ASP A 125 11.25 11.02 -5.74
C ASP A 125 12.25 11.45 -6.84
N ARG A 126 11.96 12.59 -7.49
CA ARG A 126 12.83 13.17 -8.54
C ARG A 126 14.15 13.69 -7.99
N LEU A 127 14.18 14.13 -6.73
CA LEU A 127 15.36 14.66 -6.06
C LEU A 127 16.11 13.61 -5.22
N SER A 128 15.48 12.46 -4.94
CA SER A 128 16.04 11.41 -4.09
C SER A 128 17.35 10.85 -4.66
N ARG A 129 18.34 10.65 -3.80
CA ARG A 129 19.61 10.02 -4.15
C ARG A 129 19.60 8.49 -4.00
N GLY A 130 18.49 7.92 -3.55
CA GLY A 130 18.43 6.55 -3.03
C GLY A 130 18.66 6.54 -1.51
N ASP A 131 18.33 5.42 -0.87
CA ASP A 131 18.52 5.21 0.56
C ASP A 131 19.95 4.80 0.89
N VAL A 132 20.66 4.15 -0.05
CA VAL A 132 22.06 3.73 0.06
C VAL A 132 22.84 4.03 -1.22
N ALA A 133 24.17 4.03 -1.13
CA ALA A 133 25.05 4.39 -2.24
C ALA A 133 25.21 3.28 -3.27
N SER A 134 25.30 2.01 -2.81
CA SER A 134 25.45 0.83 -3.67
C SER A 134 24.43 -0.26 -3.35
N ILE A 135 24.22 -1.16 -4.31
CA ILE A 135 23.46 -2.41 -4.15
C ILE A 135 24.09 -3.29 -3.06
N ASP A 136 25.41 -3.21 -2.90
CA ASP A 136 26.15 -3.98 -1.90
C ASP A 136 25.84 -3.54 -0.47
N ASP A 137 25.38 -2.30 -0.29
CA ASP A 137 25.03 -1.73 1.02
C ASP A 137 23.63 -2.18 1.49
N VAL A 138 22.90 -2.98 0.71
CA VAL A 138 21.58 -3.50 1.07
C VAL A 138 21.72 -4.71 2.00
N PRO A 139 21.30 -4.64 3.27
CA PRO A 139 21.43 -5.74 4.23
C PRO A 139 20.54 -6.95 3.86
N ALA A 140 20.93 -8.14 4.32
CA ALA A 140 20.10 -9.34 4.19
C ALA A 140 18.79 -9.20 4.99
N GLY A 141 17.68 -9.60 4.38
CA GLY A 141 16.33 -9.43 4.93
C GLY A 141 15.72 -8.04 4.74
N GLU A 142 16.40 -7.14 4.03
CA GLU A 142 15.97 -5.75 3.85
C GLU A 142 15.89 -5.33 2.38
N GLY A 143 15.27 -4.17 2.15
CA GLY A 143 15.25 -3.50 0.86
C GLY A 143 15.62 -2.03 0.99
N ARG A 144 16.22 -1.50 -0.08
CA ARG A 144 16.61 -0.09 -0.22
C ARG A 144 16.41 0.39 -1.64
N LEU A 145 16.13 1.69 -1.77
CA LEU A 145 16.23 2.39 -3.03
C LEU A 145 17.69 2.68 -3.37
N VAL A 146 18.12 2.36 -4.59
CA VAL A 146 19.47 2.62 -5.08
C VAL A 146 19.39 3.35 -6.40
N ARG A 147 20.10 4.49 -6.52
CA ARG A 147 20.18 5.21 -7.79
C ARG A 147 21.34 4.66 -8.62
N SER A 148 21.06 4.18 -9.82
CA SER A 148 22.10 3.72 -10.75
C SER A 148 21.73 3.94 -12.22
N GLY A 149 22.70 4.35 -13.04
CA GLY A 149 22.50 4.61 -14.46
C GLY A 149 21.38 5.62 -14.76
N GLY A 150 21.18 6.62 -13.87
CA GLY A 150 20.09 7.59 -13.96
C GLY A 150 18.71 7.06 -13.53
N ARG A 151 18.58 5.77 -13.22
CA ARG A 151 17.34 5.10 -12.80
C ARG A 151 17.30 4.94 -11.29
N MET A 152 16.10 4.78 -10.73
CA MET A 152 15.89 4.41 -9.34
C MET A 152 15.52 2.93 -9.28
N LEU A 153 16.31 2.14 -8.56
CA LEU A 153 16.13 0.70 -8.39
C LEU A 153 15.56 0.43 -7.00
N ALA A 154 14.59 -0.46 -6.92
CA ALA A 154 14.15 -1.09 -5.69
C ALA A 154 14.91 -2.41 -5.54
N VAL A 155 15.83 -2.45 -4.58
CA VAL A 155 16.74 -3.58 -4.36
C VAL A 155 16.37 -4.22 -3.04
N SER A 156 16.01 -5.51 -3.07
CA SER A 156 15.78 -6.30 -1.86
C SER A 156 16.77 -7.46 -1.80
N ARG A 157 17.11 -7.86 -0.58
CA ARG A 157 17.95 -9.01 -0.31
C ARG A 157 17.24 -9.94 0.65
N ASP A 158 17.11 -11.21 0.29
CA ASP A 158 16.54 -12.18 1.22
C ASP A 158 17.52 -12.57 2.34
N LEU A 159 17.08 -13.41 3.28
CA LEU A 159 17.91 -13.86 4.41
C LEU A 159 19.09 -14.73 3.99
N SER A 160 19.04 -15.37 2.81
CA SER A 160 20.16 -16.14 2.25
C SER A 160 21.20 -15.24 1.57
N GLY A 161 20.88 -13.96 1.39
CA GLY A 161 21.71 -12.98 0.71
C GLY A 161 21.39 -12.81 -0.78
N ALA A 162 20.40 -13.52 -1.32
CA ALA A 162 20.06 -13.43 -2.74
C ALA A 162 19.40 -12.07 -3.05
N LEU A 163 19.86 -11.45 -4.13
CA LEU A 163 19.40 -10.14 -4.58
C LEU A 163 18.20 -10.23 -5.51
N ARG A 164 17.26 -9.30 -5.33
CA ARG A 164 16.21 -8.98 -6.31
C ARG A 164 16.30 -7.50 -6.63
N ILE A 165 16.35 -7.20 -7.93
CA ILE A 165 16.44 -5.82 -8.42
C ILE A 165 15.23 -5.57 -9.29
N ARG A 166 14.50 -4.51 -8.96
CA ARG A 166 13.31 -4.05 -9.67
C ARG A 166 13.41 -2.56 -9.96
N SER A 167 12.58 -2.09 -10.88
CA SER A 167 12.31 -0.67 -11.01
C SER A 167 11.62 -0.18 -9.72
N ALA A 168 12.09 0.92 -9.14
CA ALA A 168 11.39 1.54 -8.02
C ALA A 168 10.08 2.23 -8.46
N VAL A 169 9.85 2.36 -9.76
CA VAL A 169 8.70 3.09 -10.32
C VAL A 169 7.43 2.27 -10.20
N CYS A 170 6.50 2.72 -9.38
CA CYS A 170 5.19 2.11 -9.21
C CYS A 170 4.42 2.12 -10.54
N ARG A 171 3.84 0.96 -10.89
CA ARG A 171 3.13 0.74 -12.16
C ARG A 171 1.73 1.35 -12.23
N HIS A 172 1.29 2.01 -11.17
CA HIS A 172 0.06 2.78 -11.14
C HIS A 172 0.27 4.16 -11.79
N LEU A 173 0.98 5.06 -11.11
CA LEU A 173 1.16 6.46 -11.54
C LEU A 173 2.62 6.93 -11.50
N GLY A 174 3.58 6.03 -11.34
CA GLY A 174 5.00 6.33 -11.51
C GLY A 174 5.73 6.92 -10.31
N CYS A 175 5.10 6.97 -9.12
CA CYS A 175 5.82 7.30 -7.89
C CYS A 175 6.84 6.22 -7.52
N HIS A 176 7.88 6.56 -6.76
CA HIS A 176 8.81 5.56 -6.25
C HIS A 176 8.23 4.86 -5.02
N VAL A 177 8.32 3.53 -5.02
CA VAL A 177 7.96 2.70 -3.86
C VAL A 177 8.93 2.92 -2.70
N GLN A 178 8.51 2.60 -1.48
CA GLN A 178 9.33 2.62 -0.27
C GLN A 178 9.38 1.22 0.34
N TRP A 179 10.48 0.86 1.00
CA TRP A 179 10.58 -0.42 1.71
C TRP A 179 9.80 -0.39 3.02
N ASN A 180 8.96 -1.40 3.24
CA ASN A 180 8.27 -1.67 4.49
C ASN A 180 9.00 -2.81 5.21
N ASP A 181 9.71 -2.45 6.28
CA ASP A 181 10.54 -3.38 7.08
C ASP A 181 9.74 -4.29 8.02
N ALA A 182 8.45 -4.02 8.24
CA ALA A 182 7.56 -4.88 9.02
C ALA A 182 7.08 -6.08 8.20
N GLU A 183 6.77 -5.87 6.92
CA GLU A 183 6.16 -6.87 6.05
C GLU A 183 7.09 -7.37 4.93
N GLY A 184 8.26 -6.75 4.74
CA GLY A 184 9.18 -7.12 3.67
C GLY A 184 8.61 -6.83 2.28
N SER A 185 7.93 -5.68 2.14
CA SER A 185 7.20 -5.30 0.94
C SER A 185 7.64 -3.93 0.40
N TRP A 186 7.32 -3.68 -0.85
CA TRP A 186 7.45 -2.37 -1.49
C TRP A 186 6.11 -1.68 -1.54
N ASP A 187 6.00 -0.54 -0.86
CA ASP A 187 4.75 0.18 -0.66
C ASP A 187 4.82 1.55 -1.36
N CYS A 188 3.85 1.85 -2.21
CA CYS A 188 3.78 3.12 -2.92
C CYS A 188 3.09 4.19 -2.06
N PRO A 189 3.76 5.30 -1.70
CA PRO A 189 3.19 6.34 -0.84
C PRO A 189 2.04 7.12 -1.49
N CYS A 190 1.91 7.07 -2.82
CA CYS A 190 0.93 7.89 -3.52
C CYS A 190 -0.50 7.37 -3.35
N HIS A 191 -0.75 6.11 -3.68
CA HIS A 191 -2.10 5.53 -3.69
C HIS A 191 -2.16 4.13 -3.06
N GLY A 192 -1.11 3.72 -2.33
CA GLY A 192 -1.13 2.50 -1.53
C GLY A 192 -1.00 1.18 -2.29
N SER A 193 -0.57 1.20 -3.57
CA SER A 193 -0.15 -0.03 -4.26
C SER A 193 0.99 -0.70 -3.52
N ARG A 194 0.90 -2.01 -3.33
CA ARG A 194 1.92 -2.81 -2.64
C ARG A 194 2.41 -3.94 -3.50
N TYR A 195 3.69 -4.25 -3.34
CA TYR A 195 4.36 -5.34 -4.01
C TYR A 195 5.17 -6.15 -2.99
N ASP A 196 5.34 -7.44 -3.22
CA ASP A 196 6.25 -8.24 -2.40
C ASP A 196 7.71 -7.86 -2.66
N ALA A 197 8.65 -8.44 -1.91
CA ALA A 197 10.08 -8.17 -2.08
C ALA A 197 10.58 -8.44 -3.51
N ALA A 198 9.93 -9.34 -4.27
CA ALA A 198 10.24 -9.70 -5.64
C ALA A 198 9.47 -8.87 -6.68
N GLY A 199 8.67 -7.89 -6.26
CA GLY A 199 7.93 -6.98 -7.14
C GLY A 199 6.58 -7.50 -7.63
N ALA A 200 6.09 -8.65 -7.16
CA ALA A 200 4.76 -9.14 -7.50
C ALA A 200 3.69 -8.33 -6.75
N VAL A 201 2.51 -8.14 -7.36
CA VAL A 201 1.45 -7.30 -6.77
C VAL A 201 0.85 -7.99 -5.55
N LEU A 202 0.86 -7.29 -4.41
CA LEU A 202 0.15 -7.68 -3.19
C LEU A 202 -1.17 -6.93 -3.03
N ASN A 203 -1.18 -5.64 -3.38
CA ASN A 203 -2.37 -4.80 -3.26
C ASN A 203 -2.44 -3.75 -4.37
N GLY A 204 -3.66 -3.51 -4.86
CA GLY A 204 -3.95 -2.50 -5.89
C GLY A 204 -3.76 -1.05 -5.39
N PRO A 205 -4.01 -0.04 -6.23
CA PRO A 205 -4.73 -0.09 -7.51
C PRO A 205 -3.96 -0.66 -8.71
N THR A 206 -2.64 -0.85 -8.61
CA THR A 206 -1.89 -1.51 -9.68
C THR A 206 -2.37 -2.95 -9.90
N THR A 207 -2.33 -3.41 -11.16
CA THR A 207 -2.53 -4.83 -11.54
C THR A 207 -1.29 -5.43 -12.20
N ARG A 208 -0.20 -4.66 -12.28
CA ARG A 208 1.04 -5.04 -12.96
C ARG A 208 2.20 -5.08 -11.97
N PRO A 209 3.07 -6.11 -12.01
CA PRO A 209 4.24 -6.20 -11.14
C PRO A 209 5.28 -5.13 -11.48
N LEU A 210 6.18 -4.84 -10.55
CA LEU A 210 7.35 -4.00 -10.82
C LEU A 210 8.22 -4.64 -11.91
N GLU A 211 8.77 -3.81 -12.79
CA GLU A 211 9.63 -4.27 -13.88
C GLU A 211 10.93 -4.85 -13.31
N GLU A 212 11.37 -5.97 -13.86
CA GLU A 212 12.68 -6.55 -13.52
C GLU A 212 13.80 -5.67 -14.05
N GLU A 213 14.87 -5.57 -13.26
CA GLU A 213 16.06 -4.82 -13.62
C GLU A 213 17.30 -5.66 -13.36
N GLU A 214 18.37 -5.35 -14.07
CA GLU A 214 19.66 -5.99 -13.89
C GLU A 214 20.57 -5.15 -13.00
N ALA A 215 21.56 -5.81 -12.39
CA ALA A 215 22.62 -5.10 -11.71
C ALA A 215 23.38 -4.20 -12.73
N PRO A 216 23.74 -2.97 -12.34
CA PRO A 216 24.53 -2.08 -13.18
C PRO A 216 25.83 -2.78 -13.61
N GLY A 217 26.06 -2.88 -14.93
CA GLY A 217 27.23 -3.56 -15.52
C GLY A 217 26.94 -4.94 -16.13
N ALA A 218 25.72 -5.47 -16.05
CA ALA A 218 25.36 -6.77 -16.63
C ALA A 218 24.89 -6.73 -18.12
N ARG A 219 24.65 -5.56 -18.71
CA ARG A 219 24.25 -5.46 -20.12
C ARG A 219 25.44 -5.68 -21.08
N ALA A 220 25.57 -6.93 -21.51
CA ALA A 220 26.07 -7.47 -22.77
C ALA A 220 27.39 -6.92 -23.35
N ALA A 221 28.47 -7.64 -23.06
CA ALA A 221 29.41 -8.03 -24.11
C ALA A 221 28.73 -9.11 -24.97
N ASP A 222 28.00 -8.74 -26.02
CA ASP A 222 27.76 -9.56 -27.21
C ASP A 222 26.89 -8.79 -28.23
N GLU A 223 27.53 -8.09 -29.16
CA GLU A 223 27.11 -7.98 -30.56
C GLU A 223 28.39 -7.71 -31.37
N GLY A 224 29.10 -8.77 -31.74
CA GLY A 224 30.16 -8.72 -32.74
C GLY A 224 29.56 -8.39 -34.13
N PRO A 225 30.27 -7.63 -34.98
CA PRO A 225 29.72 -7.23 -36.28
C PRO A 225 29.50 -8.45 -37.19
N PRO A 226 28.44 -8.45 -38.01
CA PRO A 226 28.19 -9.53 -38.95
C PRO A 226 29.30 -9.60 -40.02
N ALA A 227 29.65 -10.84 -40.39
CA ALA A 227 30.65 -11.17 -41.41
C ALA A 227 30.22 -10.78 -42.83
#